data_AF-A0A975NEA7-F1
#
_entry.id   AF-A0A975NEA7-F1
#
_cell.length_a   1.000
_cell.length_b   1.000
_cell.length_c   1.000
_cell.angle_alpha   90.00
_cell.angle_beta   90.00
_cell.angle_gamma   90.00
#
_symmetry.space_group_name_H-M   'P 1'
#
loop_
_entity.id
_entity.type
_entity.pdbx_description
1 polymer ?
#
loop_
_entity_poly.entity_id
_entity_poly.type
_entity_poly.pdbx_seq_one_letter_code
_entity_poly.pdbx_strand_id
1 'polypeptide(L)' 'MLGLILGAAPALAAVEQCRFIQAKPEREACYQRQEKELAAKRKPAPAANTRATETLEQMRREDDAVYKSLRGICRGC' A
#
# COMPACT_ATOMS: atom_id res chain seq x y z
N MET A 1 24.26 3.72 -46.43
CA MET A 1 22.95 3.97 -45.80
C MET A 1 22.89 3.20 -44.48
N LEU A 2 23.26 3.84 -43.37
CA LEU A 2 23.11 3.26 -42.01
C LEU A 2 21.66 3.50 -41.58
N GLY A 3 20.84 2.44 -41.58
CA GLY A 3 19.49 2.49 -41.02
C GLY A 3 19.56 2.34 -39.50
N LEU A 4 19.38 3.43 -38.76
CA LEU A 4 19.19 3.40 -37.31
C LEU A 4 17.78 2.87 -37.03
N ILE A 5 17.65 1.60 -36.65
CA ILE A 5 16.40 1.05 -36.13
C ILE A 5 16.24 1.62 -34.71
N LEU A 6 15.53 2.74 -34.59
CA LEU A 6 14.99 3.16 -33.30
C LEU A 6 13.85 2.19 -32.97
N GLY A 7 14.20 1.10 -32.29
CA GLY A 7 13.22 0.30 -31.57
C GLY A 7 12.54 1.20 -30.56
N ALA A 8 11.24 1.43 -30.72
CA ALA A 8 10.42 2.13 -29.74
C ALA A 8 10.51 1.34 -28.43
N ALA A 9 11.32 1.82 -27.48
CA ALA A 9 11.29 1.32 -26.12
C ALA A 9 9.87 1.57 -25.60
N PRO A 10 9.16 0.55 -25.10
CA PRO A 10 7.80 0.74 -24.65
C PRO A 10 7.83 1.73 -23.48
N ALA A 11 7.00 2.77 -23.57
CA ALA A 11 6.72 3.68 -22.48
C ALA A 11 5.96 2.91 -21.39
N LEU A 12 6.68 2.07 -20.65
CA LEU A 12 6.15 1.39 -19.50
C LEU A 12 6.31 2.33 -18.31
N ALA A 13 5.20 2.55 -17.61
CA ALA A 13 5.23 2.62 -16.16
C ALA A 13 5.71 1.25 -15.60
N ALA A 14 6.90 0.80 -16.01
CA ALA A 14 7.53 -0.44 -15.62
C ALA A 14 8.19 -0.17 -14.30
N VAL A 15 7.66 -0.79 -13.26
CA VAL A 15 8.52 -1.23 -12.17
C VAL A 15 9.63 -2.05 -12.83
N GLU A 16 10.86 -1.52 -12.95
CA GLU A 16 12.01 -2.29 -13.42
C GLU A 16 11.94 -3.66 -12.71
N GLN A 17 11.83 -4.77 -13.44
CA GLN A 17 11.90 -6.08 -12.81
C GLN A 17 13.37 -6.34 -12.42
N CYS A 18 13.82 -5.68 -11.35
CA CYS A 18 15.13 -5.87 -10.75
C CYS A 18 15.39 -7.36 -10.42
N ARG A 19 14.34 -8.17 -10.27
CA ARG A 19 14.42 -9.63 -10.04
C ARG A 19 15.08 -10.43 -11.18
N PHE A 20 15.08 -9.93 -12.41
CA PHE A 20 15.66 -10.65 -13.56
C PHE A 20 17.15 -10.35 -13.79
N ILE A 21 17.73 -9.42 -13.03
CA ILE A 21 19.15 -9.08 -13.15
C ILE A 21 19.99 -10.16 -12.47
N GLN A 22 20.82 -10.85 -13.25
CA GLN A 22 21.66 -11.95 -12.75
C GLN A 22 22.85 -11.46 -11.90
N ALA A 23 23.47 -10.35 -12.30
CA ALA A 23 24.57 -9.76 -11.54
C ALA A 23 24.04 -9.10 -10.25
N LYS A 24 24.53 -9.58 -9.11
CA LYS A 24 24.19 -9.03 -7.79
C LYS A 24 24.41 -7.51 -7.66
N PRO A 25 25.54 -6.91 -8.07
CA PRO A 25 25.75 -5.47 -7.89
C PRO A 25 24.77 -4.63 -8.72
N GLU A 26 24.44 -5.09 -9.93
CA GLU A 26 23.46 -4.43 -10.79
C GLU A 26 22.04 -4.53 -10.24
N ARG A 27 21.71 -5.67 -9.61
CA ARG A 27 20.42 -5.91 -8.95
C ARG A 27 20.23 -4.98 -7.76
N GLU A 28 21.25 -4.83 -6.92
CA GLU A 28 21.22 -3.94 -5.76
C GLU A 28 21.10 -2.48 -6.19
N ALA A 29 21.83 -2.07 -7.23
CA ALA A 29 21.73 -0.72 -7.78
C ALA A 29 20.32 -0.41 -8.33
N CYS A 30 19.66 -1.40 -8.96
CA CYS A 30 18.29 -1.28 -9.45
C CYS A 30 17.30 -1.05 -8.30
N TYR A 31 17.37 -1.85 -7.23
CA TYR A 31 16.50 -1.67 -6.06
C TYR A 31 16.69 -0.31 -5.39
N GLN A 32 17.93 0.18 -5.29
CA GLN A 32 18.24 1.49 -4.72
C GLN A 32 17.61 2.64 -5.50
N ARG A 33 17.55 2.56 -6.84
CA ARG A 33 16.85 3.57 -7.65
C ARG A 33 15.35 3.52 -7.42
N GLN A 34 14.79 2.31 -7.35
CA GLN A 34 13.36 2.11 -7.15
C GLN A 34 12.89 2.60 -5.78
N GLU A 35 13.70 2.39 -4.74
CA GLU A 35 13.43 2.92 -3.39
C GLU A 35 13.46 4.44 -3.37
N LYS A 36 14.43 5.08 -4.04
CA LYS A 36 14.52 6.54 -4.16
C LYS A 36 13.31 7.13 -4.88
N GLU A 37 12.85 6.50 -5.95
CA GLU A 37 11.66 6.93 -6.67
C GLU A 37 10.39 6.73 -5.84
N LEU A 38 10.29 5.61 -5.11
CA LEU A 38 9.17 5.35 -4.19
C LEU A 38 9.16 6.35 -3.02
N ALA A 39 10.33 6.70 -2.50
CA ALA A 39 10.49 7.72 -1.46
C ALA A 39 10.10 9.12 -1.98
N ALA A 40 10.46 9.45 -3.22
CA ALA A 40 10.03 10.71 -3.86
C ALA A 40 8.52 10.75 -4.14
N LYS A 41 7.90 9.60 -4.45
CA LYS A 41 6.45 9.47 -4.67
C LYS A 41 5.64 9.25 -3.40
N ARG A 42 6.27 8.97 -2.26
CA ARG A 42 5.59 8.81 -0.98
C ARG A 42 4.94 10.14 -0.60
N LYS A 43 3.62 10.21 -0.78
CA LYS A 43 2.81 11.27 -0.19
C LYS A 43 3.03 11.26 1.33
N PRO A 44 3.02 12.42 2.00
CA PRO A 44 3.13 12.47 3.45
C PRO A 44 2.06 11.56 4.07
N ALA A 45 2.41 10.89 5.17
CA ALA A 45 1.46 10.07 5.90
C ALA A 45 0.17 10.88 6.09
N PRO A 46 -1.01 10.34 5.74
CA PRO A 46 -2.25 11.06 5.98
C PRO A 46 -2.26 11.43 7.46
N ALA A 47 -2.45 12.73 7.74
CA ALA A 47 -2.54 13.22 9.12
C ALA A 47 -3.50 12.30 9.89
N ALA A 48 -3.12 11.94 11.13
CA ALA A 48 -3.90 11.02 11.97
C ALA A 48 -5.38 11.40 11.86
N ASN A 49 -6.14 10.59 11.14
CA ASN A 49 -7.48 10.96 10.73
C ASN A 49 -8.36 10.76 11.96
N THR A 50 -8.55 11.84 12.73
CA THR A 50 -9.30 11.83 13.99
C THR A 50 -10.70 11.29 13.79
N ARG A 51 -11.32 11.58 12.64
CA ARG A 51 -12.61 10.97 12.26
C ARG A 51 -12.52 9.46 12.13
N ALA A 52 -11.47 8.92 11.51
CA ALA A 52 -11.32 7.47 11.40
C ALA A 52 -11.16 6.82 12.78
N THR A 53 -10.40 7.44 13.69
CA THR A 53 -10.29 6.95 15.08
C THR A 53 -11.61 7.08 15.85
N GLU A 54 -12.33 8.19 15.69
CA GLU A 54 -13.64 8.40 16.30
C GLU A 54 -14.68 7.38 15.80
N THR A 55 -14.67 7.09 14.49
CA THR A 55 -15.54 6.05 13.89
C THR A 55 -15.22 4.67 14.46
N LEU A 56 -13.94 4.31 14.61
CA LEU A 56 -13.55 3.03 15.20
C LEU A 56 -14.02 2.91 16.67
N GLU A 57 -13.86 3.98 17.47
CA GLU A 57 -14.32 4.01 18.85
C GLU A 57 -15.86 3.96 18.95
N GLN A 58 -16.56 4.57 18.00
CA GLN A 58 -18.02 4.52 17.95
C GLN A 58 -18.53 3.10 17.67
N MET A 59 -17.96 2.40 16.69
CA MET A 59 -18.35 1.00 16.40
C MET A 59 -18.16 0.09 17.61
N ARG A 60 -17.04 0.23 18.34
CA ARG A 60 -16.80 -0.54 19.57
C ARG A 60 -17.88 -0.32 20.63
N ARG A 61 -18.32 0.93 20.81
CA ARG A 61 -19.40 1.27 21.75
C ARG A 61 -20.73 0.67 21.33
N GLU A 62 -21.02 0.65 20.03
CA GLU A 62 -22.23 0.07 19.47
C GLU A 62 -22.25 -1.45 19.63
N ASP A 63 -21.13 -2.13 19.36
CA ASP A 63 -20.98 -3.57 19.60
C ASP A 63 -21.23 -3.93 21.08
N ASP A 64 -20.61 -3.20 22.02
CA ASP A 64 -20.82 -3.42 23.46
C ASP A 64 -22.28 -3.24 23.88
N ALA A 65 -22.98 -2.27 23.29
CA ALA A 65 -24.40 -2.03 23.55
C ALA A 65 -25.28 -3.19 23.04
N VAL A 66 -24.97 -3.71 21.85
CA VAL A 66 -25.66 -4.88 21.28
C VAL A 66 -25.40 -6.13 22.13
N TYR A 67 -24.17 -6.37 22.57
CA TYR A 67 -23.87 -7.51 23.46
C TYR A 67 -24.63 -7.42 24.79
N LYS A 68 -24.75 -6.23 25.36
CA LYS A 68 -25.55 -6.01 26.59
C LYS A 68 -27.04 -6.25 26.35
N SER A 69 -27.59 -5.79 25.22
CA SER A 69 -29.01 -5.99 24.91
C SER A 69 -29.34 -7.47 24.66
N LEU A 70 -28.48 -8.18 23.92
CA LEU A 70 -28.60 -9.63 23.71
C LEU A 70 -28.57 -10.41 25.04
N ARG A 71 -27.69 -10.03 25.97
CA ARG A 71 -27.63 -10.63 27.30
C ARG A 71 -28.87 -10.34 28.16
N GLY A 72 -29.59 -9.25 27.90
CA GLY A 72 -30.87 -8.93 28.52
C GLY A 72 -32.03 -9.75 27.96
N ILE A 73 -31.99 -10.11 26.67
CA ILE A 73 -33.03 -10.89 25.99
C ILE A 73 -32.94 -12.38 26.34
N CYS A 74 -31.75 -12.94 26.51
CA CYS A 74 -31.55 -14.34 26.89
C CYS A 74 -31.60 -14.60 28.41
N ARG A 75 -32.58 -14.05 29.13
CA ARG A 75 -32.82 -14.35 30.56
C ARG A 75 -33.69 -15.60 30.78
N GLY A 76 -33.29 -16.72 30.17
CA GLY A 76 -33.72 -18.08 30.54
C GLY A 76 -35.18 -18.44 30.29
N CYS A 77 -35.40 -19.32 29.31
CA CYS A 77 -36.23 -20.51 29.55
C CYS A 77 -35.29 -21.66 29.89
#